data_AF-A0A371XEU0-F1
#
_entry.id   AF-A0A371XEU0-F1
#
_cell.length_a   1.000
_cell.length_b   1.000
_cell.length_c   1.000
_cell.angle_alpha   90.00
_cell.angle_beta   90.00
_cell.angle_gamma   90.00
#
_symmetry.space_group_name_H-M   'P 1'
#
loop_
_entity.id
_entity.type
_entity.pdbx_description
1 polymer ?
#
loop_
_entity_poly.entity_id
_entity_poly.type
_entity_poly.pdbx_seq_one_letter_code
_entity_poly.pdbx_strand_id
1 'polypeptide(L)'
;MHVDRRALLKVLPLAAVVLAAPVSGLRAEEAYISRVGGEVTAQNFGGFAERASKSLNSFMGLKISVADGEHDGLMAQEIGGLLIISMRKGDVELSFPSGYRKDGGRFFFDGFYSVTYAGENQGITGLHLVPAKTMDVDAAGKPVKDFAIGDLPPPAKGG
;
A
#
# COMPACT_ATOMS: atom_id res chain seq x y z
N MET A 1 -16.49 16.07 -71.19
CA MET A 1 -16.06 16.85 -70.00
C MET A 1 -17.06 17.96 -69.80
N HIS A 2 -17.67 18.26 -68.66
CA HIS A 2 -17.70 17.68 -67.32
C HIS A 2 -19.03 18.18 -66.70
N VAL A 3 -19.70 17.37 -65.89
CA VAL A 3 -20.99 17.69 -65.26
C VAL A 3 -20.75 18.64 -64.10
N ASP A 4 -21.35 19.83 -64.11
CA ASP A 4 -21.36 20.73 -62.95
C ASP A 4 -22.40 20.25 -61.93
N ARG A 5 -21.92 19.58 -60.89
CA ARG A 5 -22.71 18.94 -59.86
C ARG A 5 -22.98 19.93 -58.73
N ARG A 6 -24.23 20.39 -58.70
CA ARG A 6 -25.04 20.72 -57.52
C ARG A 6 -24.35 20.53 -56.15
N ALA A 7 -24.41 21.62 -55.38
CA ALA A 7 -24.82 21.68 -53.98
C ALA A 7 -24.21 20.66 -53.00
N LEU A 8 -23.39 21.15 -52.06
CA LEU A 8 -23.28 20.58 -50.72
C LEU A 8 -22.88 21.70 -49.75
N LEU A 9 -23.87 22.21 -49.01
CA LEU A 9 -24.11 21.92 -47.60
C LEU A 9 -23.06 22.56 -46.68
N LYS A 10 -23.49 23.67 -46.08
CA LYS A 10 -22.92 24.28 -44.88
C LYS A 10 -23.01 23.25 -43.75
N VAL A 11 -21.87 22.71 -43.33
CA VAL A 11 -21.78 21.83 -42.15
C VAL A 11 -21.46 22.69 -40.93
N LEU A 12 -22.39 22.70 -39.98
CA LEU A 12 -22.27 23.28 -38.65
C LEU A 12 -21.09 22.63 -37.90
N PRO A 13 -20.25 23.38 -37.18
CA PRO A 13 -19.35 22.77 -36.21
C PRO A 13 -20.18 22.31 -34.99
N LEU A 14 -20.37 21.01 -34.85
CA LEU A 14 -20.80 20.40 -33.58
C LEU A 14 -19.65 20.59 -32.58
N ALA A 15 -19.82 21.54 -31.66
CA ALA A 15 -18.97 21.65 -30.49
C ALA A 15 -19.23 20.43 -29.59
N ALA A 16 -18.38 19.42 -29.67
CA ALA A 16 -18.34 18.34 -28.71
C ALA A 16 -17.70 18.86 -27.42
N VAL A 17 -18.53 19.34 -26.49
CA VAL A 17 -18.11 19.53 -25.10
C VAL A 17 -17.98 18.14 -24.50
N VAL A 18 -16.78 17.59 -24.52
CA VAL A 18 -16.44 16.44 -23.68
C VAL A 18 -16.38 16.98 -22.25
N LEU A 19 -17.47 16.80 -21.51
CA LEU A 19 -17.48 16.87 -20.06
C LEU A 19 -16.56 15.75 -19.56
N ALA A 20 -15.29 16.08 -19.36
CA ALA A 20 -14.39 15.27 -18.56
C ALA A 20 -14.94 15.26 -17.13
N ALA A 21 -15.77 14.26 -16.82
CA ALA A 21 -16.10 13.96 -15.44
C ALA A 21 -14.78 13.67 -14.71
N PRO A 22 -14.53 14.27 -13.53
CA PRO A 22 -13.40 13.87 -12.72
C PRO A 22 -13.64 12.42 -12.31
N VAL A 23 -12.82 11.51 -12.83
CA VAL A 23 -12.71 10.15 -12.30
C VAL A 23 -12.05 10.29 -10.94
N SER A 24 -12.85 10.57 -9.91
CA SER A 24 -12.45 10.51 -8.52
C SER A 24 -12.07 9.05 -8.22
N GLY A 25 -10.78 8.75 -8.23
CA GLY A 25 -10.30 7.40 -7.94
C GLY A 25 -8.87 7.06 -8.38
N LEU A 26 -8.21 7.90 -9.18
CA LEU A 26 -6.76 7.77 -9.38
C LEU A 26 -6.07 8.18 -8.07
N ARG A 27 -5.87 7.22 -7.15
CA ARG A 27 -4.79 7.35 -6.17
C ARG A 27 -3.54 7.57 -7.00
N ALA A 28 -2.93 8.75 -6.85
CA ALA A 28 -1.65 9.04 -7.47
C ALA A 28 -0.70 7.91 -7.07
N GLU A 29 -0.30 7.10 -8.05
CA GLU A 29 0.64 6.03 -7.83
C GLU A 29 1.90 6.66 -7.21
N GLU A 30 2.33 6.19 -6.04
CA GLU A 30 3.52 6.78 -5.41
C GLU A 30 4.67 6.66 -6.42
N ALA A 31 5.32 7.79 -6.71
CA ALA A 31 6.42 7.89 -7.67
C ALA A 31 7.70 7.19 -7.17
N TYR A 32 7.63 6.53 -6.02
CA TYR A 32 8.71 5.83 -5.35
C TYR A 32 8.15 4.62 -4.60
N ILE A 33 9.03 3.68 -4.26
CA ILE A 33 8.74 2.57 -3.36
C ILE A 33 9.17 2.99 -1.96
N SER A 34 8.24 2.99 -1.02
CA SER A 34 8.52 3.32 0.39
C SER A 34 9.28 2.18 1.06
N ARG A 35 10.47 2.44 1.61
CA ARG A 35 11.17 1.51 2.50
C ARG A 35 11.16 2.03 3.94
N VAL A 36 10.50 1.31 4.84
CA VAL A 36 10.38 1.70 6.25
C VAL A 36 11.41 0.95 7.08
N GLY A 37 12.14 1.66 7.94
CA GLY A 37 13.15 1.09 8.83
C GLY A 37 12.93 1.43 10.30
N GLY A 38 13.25 0.49 11.20
CA GLY A 38 13.24 0.69 12.65
C GLY A 38 12.41 -0.34 13.43
N GLU A 39 12.07 -0.01 14.67
CA GLU A 39 11.25 -0.87 15.54
C GLU A 39 9.77 -0.49 15.46
N VAL A 40 8.92 -1.46 15.14
CA VAL A 40 7.46 -1.32 15.23
C VAL A 40 7.05 -1.46 16.69
N THR A 41 6.36 -0.44 17.19
CA THR A 41 5.81 -0.37 18.54
C THR A 41 4.34 0.05 18.45
N ALA A 42 3.59 -0.10 19.54
CA ALA A 42 2.21 0.38 19.61
C ALA A 42 2.07 1.86 19.24
N GLN A 43 3.07 2.70 19.58
CA GLN A 43 3.04 4.14 19.33
C GLN A 43 3.13 4.50 17.84
N ASN A 44 3.91 3.73 17.07
CA ASN A 44 4.18 4.04 15.66
C ASN A 44 3.45 3.10 14.68
N PHE A 45 2.78 2.04 15.18
CA PHE A 45 2.07 1.07 14.35
C PHE A 45 1.03 1.71 13.44
N GLY A 46 0.27 2.71 13.92
CA GLY A 46 -0.74 3.38 13.10
C GLY A 46 -0.16 4.05 11.84
N GLY A 47 0.97 4.75 11.98
CA GLY A 47 1.66 5.37 10.83
C GLY A 47 2.28 4.33 9.90
N PHE A 48 2.78 3.23 10.46
CA PHE A 48 3.27 2.09 9.69
C PHE A 48 2.16 1.41 8.87
N ALA A 49 1.01 1.13 9.50
CA ALA A 49 -0.15 0.55 8.86
C ALA A 49 -0.72 1.46 7.77
N GLU A 50 -0.82 2.78 8.00
CA GLU A 50 -1.25 3.71 6.96
C GLU A 50 -0.30 3.70 5.75
N ARG A 51 1.02 3.61 5.99
CA ARG A 51 2.00 3.49 4.91
C ARG A 51 1.81 2.21 4.11
N ALA A 52 1.56 1.09 4.77
CA ALA A 52 1.23 -0.17 4.09
C ALA A 52 -0.06 0.01 3.26
N SER A 53 -1.11 0.61 3.81
CA SER A 53 -2.36 0.92 3.09
C SER A 53 -2.17 1.84 1.89
N LYS A 54 -1.21 2.78 1.93
CA LYS A 54 -0.85 3.63 0.79
C LYS A 54 -0.11 2.85 -0.30
N SER A 55 0.61 1.81 0.08
CA SER A 55 1.34 0.91 -0.81
C SER A 55 0.46 -0.21 -1.39
N LEU A 56 -0.86 -0.17 -1.17
CA LEU A 56 -1.80 -1.17 -1.67
C LEU A 56 -1.69 -1.32 -3.20
N ASN A 57 -1.61 -2.55 -3.68
CA ASN A 57 -1.36 -2.92 -5.07
C ASN A 57 0.01 -2.44 -5.60
N SER A 58 0.96 -2.21 -4.70
CA SER A 58 2.35 -1.85 -5.02
C SER A 58 3.32 -2.55 -4.08
N PHE A 59 4.59 -2.16 -4.16
CA PHE A 59 5.66 -2.70 -3.32
C PHE A 59 5.92 -1.79 -2.12
N MET A 60 6.32 -2.41 -1.02
CA MET A 60 6.83 -1.74 0.18
C MET A 60 8.12 -2.43 0.62
N GLY A 61 9.18 -1.66 0.83
CA GLY A 61 10.39 -2.13 1.46
C GLY A 61 10.25 -2.14 2.98
N LEU A 62 10.77 -3.19 3.63
CA LEU A 62 10.80 -3.33 5.07
C LEU A 62 12.23 -3.60 5.53
N LYS A 63 12.67 -2.84 6.53
CA LYS A 63 13.87 -3.09 7.34
C LYS A 63 13.52 -2.88 8.81
N ILE A 64 12.56 -3.67 9.28
CA ILE A 64 11.91 -3.47 10.58
C ILE A 64 12.10 -4.66 11.53
N SER A 65 11.83 -4.41 12.80
CA SER A 65 11.62 -5.46 13.79
C SER A 65 10.39 -5.19 14.66
N VAL A 66 9.80 -6.24 15.20
CA VAL A 66 8.69 -6.17 16.16
C VAL A 66 8.90 -7.22 17.24
N ALA A 67 8.55 -6.90 18.49
CA ALA A 67 8.61 -7.86 19.60
C ALA A 67 7.53 -8.94 19.43
N ASP A 68 7.86 -10.19 19.73
CA ASP A 68 6.94 -11.33 19.71
C ASP A 68 5.97 -11.28 20.91
N GLY A 69 4.70 -11.60 20.68
CA GLY A 69 3.63 -11.54 21.68
C GLY A 69 2.90 -10.19 21.73
N GLU A 70 2.18 -9.94 22.83
CA GLU A 70 1.46 -8.68 23.08
C GLU A 70 2.32 -7.72 23.92
N HIS A 71 2.58 -6.52 23.39
CA HIS A 71 3.34 -5.44 24.03
C HIS A 71 2.60 -4.12 23.82
N ASP A 72 2.18 -3.47 24.90
CA ASP A 72 1.47 -2.18 24.87
C ASP A 72 0.23 -2.16 23.93
N GLY A 73 -0.42 -3.31 23.77
CA GLY A 73 -1.58 -3.50 22.90
C GLY A 73 -1.25 -3.73 21.42
N LEU A 74 0.02 -3.71 21.02
CA LEU A 74 0.50 -4.26 19.75
C LEU A 74 0.74 -5.76 19.94
N MET A 75 0.16 -6.57 19.07
CA MET A 75 0.34 -8.01 19.05
C MET A 75 1.11 -8.39 17.78
N ALA A 76 2.14 -9.23 17.92
CA ALA A 76 2.79 -9.92 16.80
C ALA A 76 2.91 -11.40 17.13
N GLN A 77 2.20 -12.26 16.37
CA GLN A 77 2.20 -13.70 16.64
C GLN A 77 1.93 -14.53 15.39
N GLU A 78 2.45 -15.75 15.36
CA GLU A 78 2.17 -16.72 14.31
C GLU A 78 0.88 -17.49 14.61
N ILE A 79 -0.08 -17.47 13.67
CA ILE A 79 -1.34 -18.20 13.74
C ILE A 79 -1.53 -18.93 12.42
N GLY A 80 -1.59 -20.26 12.44
CA GLY A 80 -1.89 -21.05 11.24
C GLY A 80 -0.87 -20.88 10.10
N GLY A 81 0.40 -20.58 10.42
CA GLY A 81 1.45 -20.35 9.42
C GLY A 81 1.50 -18.92 8.86
N LEU A 82 0.69 -18.00 9.38
CA LEU A 82 0.74 -16.57 9.08
C LEU A 82 1.23 -15.82 10.31
N LEU A 83 2.22 -14.95 10.14
CA LEU A 83 2.52 -13.95 11.16
C LEU A 83 1.53 -12.81 11.03
N ILE A 84 0.81 -12.54 12.11
CA ILE A 84 -0.17 -11.47 12.23
C ILE A 84 0.40 -10.39 13.13
N ILE A 85 0.35 -9.12 12.67
CA ILE A 85 0.69 -7.95 13.45
C ILE A 85 -0.51 -6.99 13.47
N SER A 86 -1.04 -6.70 14.65
CA SER A 86 -2.20 -5.83 14.80
C SER A 86 -2.24 -5.15 16.17
N MET A 87 -2.98 -4.05 16.25
CA MET A 87 -3.33 -3.44 17.53
C MET A 87 -4.63 -4.06 18.05
N ARG A 88 -4.71 -4.33 19.36
CA ARG A 88 -5.89 -4.92 20.02
C ARG A 88 -7.20 -4.16 19.79
N LYS A 89 -7.12 -2.85 19.54
CA LYS A 89 -8.24 -1.96 19.18
C LYS A 89 -7.92 -1.18 17.90
N GLY A 90 -7.17 -1.79 16.99
CA GLY A 90 -6.76 -1.19 15.74
C GLY A 90 -7.75 -1.45 14.61
N ASP A 91 -7.68 -0.62 13.60
CA ASP A 91 -8.50 -0.71 12.39
C ASP A 91 -7.77 -1.46 11.26
N VAL A 92 -6.53 -1.88 11.49
CA VAL A 92 -5.70 -2.58 10.50
C VAL A 92 -4.99 -3.77 11.12
N GLU A 93 -5.00 -4.86 10.38
CA GLU A 93 -4.22 -6.07 10.62
C GLU A 93 -3.25 -6.30 9.44
N LEU A 94 -1.99 -6.56 9.76
CA LEU A 94 -0.97 -6.92 8.78
C LEU A 94 -0.67 -8.41 8.88
N SER A 95 -0.72 -9.10 7.75
CA SER A 95 -0.46 -10.54 7.67
C SER A 95 0.74 -10.82 6.76
N PHE A 96 1.61 -11.73 7.21
CA PHE A 96 2.84 -12.12 6.52
C PHE A 96 2.90 -13.64 6.44
N PRO A 97 2.83 -14.24 5.25
CA PRO A 97 2.92 -15.69 5.09
C PRO A 97 4.37 -16.19 5.15
N SER A 98 5.33 -15.30 4.91
CA SER A 98 6.78 -15.59 4.93
C SER A 98 7.59 -14.28 4.83
N GLY A 99 8.92 -14.39 4.71
CA GLY A 99 9.83 -13.26 4.50
C GLY A 99 10.43 -12.66 5.76
N TYR A 100 10.01 -13.14 6.92
CA TYR A 100 10.54 -12.72 8.21
C TYR A 100 11.42 -13.81 8.83
N ARG A 101 12.27 -13.39 9.77
CA ARG A 101 13.02 -14.30 10.65
C ARG A 101 12.63 -14.03 12.10
N LYS A 102 12.50 -15.09 12.89
CA LYS A 102 12.30 -14.98 14.34
C LYS A 102 13.62 -15.23 15.05
N ASP A 103 14.05 -14.29 15.88
CA ASP A 103 15.29 -14.39 16.65
C ASP A 103 15.18 -13.55 17.93
N GLY A 104 15.71 -14.04 19.06
CA GLY A 104 15.74 -13.29 20.32
C GLY A 104 14.38 -12.71 20.80
N GLY A 105 13.26 -13.41 20.56
CA GLY A 105 11.93 -12.93 20.95
C GLY A 105 11.39 -11.80 20.07
N ARG A 106 11.89 -11.66 18.84
CA ARG A 106 11.50 -10.62 17.89
C ARG A 106 11.35 -11.22 16.49
N PHE A 107 10.47 -10.62 15.70
CA PHE A 107 10.39 -10.85 14.26
C PHE A 107 11.16 -9.74 13.53
N PHE A 108 11.95 -10.11 12.55
CA PHE A 108 12.71 -9.19 11.70
C PHE A 108 12.32 -9.36 10.25
N PHE A 109 12.20 -8.23 9.55
CA PHE A 109 11.83 -8.15 8.14
C PHE A 109 12.91 -7.36 7.42
N ASP A 110 13.48 -7.97 6.38
CA ASP A 110 14.49 -7.32 5.52
C ASP A 110 14.23 -7.73 4.07
N GLY A 111 13.66 -6.81 3.29
CA GLY A 111 13.33 -7.06 1.89
C GLY A 111 12.17 -6.21 1.37
N PHE A 112 11.64 -6.58 0.20
CA PHE A 112 10.47 -5.94 -0.40
C PHE A 112 9.27 -6.86 -0.35
N TYR A 113 8.09 -6.28 -0.23
CA TYR A 113 6.82 -6.97 -0.07
C TYR A 113 5.80 -6.39 -1.03
N SER A 114 5.06 -7.24 -1.72
CA SER A 114 3.83 -6.85 -2.42
C SER A 114 2.71 -6.72 -1.39
N VAL A 115 2.03 -5.58 -1.38
CA VAL A 115 0.94 -5.30 -0.43
C VAL A 115 -0.39 -5.48 -1.13
N THR A 116 -1.19 -6.43 -0.66
CA THR A 116 -2.52 -6.72 -1.21
C THR A 116 -3.60 -6.64 -0.14
N TYR A 117 -4.83 -6.37 -0.54
CA TYR A 117 -5.98 -6.30 0.36
C TYR A 117 -6.45 -7.72 0.70
N ALA A 118 -6.58 -8.02 1.99
CA ALA A 118 -6.93 -9.35 2.49
C ALA A 118 -8.42 -9.47 2.90
N GLY A 119 -9.19 -8.40 2.74
CA GLY A 119 -10.58 -8.31 3.22
C GLY A 119 -10.72 -7.41 4.43
N GLU A 120 -11.95 -7.32 4.93
CA GLU A 120 -12.31 -6.60 6.15
C GLU A 120 -13.13 -7.54 7.03
N ASN A 121 -12.78 -7.61 8.31
CA ASN A 121 -13.50 -8.43 9.29
C ASN A 121 -13.78 -7.60 10.54
N GLN A 122 -15.07 -7.42 10.87
CA GLN A 122 -15.51 -6.63 12.03
C GLN A 122 -14.97 -5.19 12.03
N GLY A 123 -14.84 -4.56 10.85
CA GLY A 123 -14.30 -3.21 10.70
C GLY A 123 -12.78 -3.11 10.73
N ILE A 124 -12.06 -4.25 10.84
CA ILE A 124 -10.61 -4.29 10.77
C ILE A 124 -10.20 -4.62 9.33
N THR A 125 -9.45 -3.72 8.70
CA THR A 125 -8.87 -3.89 7.37
C THR A 125 -7.68 -4.83 7.42
N GLY A 126 -7.74 -5.94 6.70
CA GLY A 126 -6.62 -6.85 6.53
C GLY A 126 -5.73 -6.46 5.35
N LEU A 127 -4.42 -6.37 5.57
CA LEU A 127 -3.42 -6.26 4.52
C LEU A 127 -2.52 -7.49 4.53
N HIS A 128 -2.23 -8.01 3.35
CA HIS A 128 -1.36 -9.16 3.16
C HIS A 128 -0.07 -8.73 2.47
N LEU A 129 1.06 -8.92 3.17
CA LEU A 129 2.39 -8.53 2.74
C LEU A 129 3.17 -9.78 2.38
N VAL A 130 3.31 -10.03 1.07
CA VAL A 130 3.99 -11.21 0.53
C VAL A 130 5.37 -10.81 0.03
N PRO A 131 6.44 -11.55 0.35
CA PRO A 131 7.77 -11.24 -0.18
C PRO A 131 7.76 -11.10 -1.70
N ALA A 132 8.23 -9.95 -2.18
CA ALA A 132 8.38 -9.66 -3.59
C ALA A 132 9.75 -10.12 -4.10
N LYS A 133 9.82 -10.55 -5.35
CA LYS A 133 11.10 -10.86 -5.98
C LYS A 133 11.78 -9.54 -6.37
N THR A 134 13.09 -9.43 -6.16
CA THR A 134 13.86 -8.24 -6.54
C THR A 134 13.63 -7.85 -8.00
N MET A 135 13.53 -8.82 -8.91
CA MET A 135 13.28 -8.55 -10.34
C MET A 135 11.95 -7.81 -10.59
N ASP A 136 10.90 -8.09 -9.81
CA ASP A 136 9.59 -7.47 -9.97
C ASP A 136 9.62 -6.02 -9.45
N VAL A 137 10.38 -5.80 -8.38
CA VAL A 137 10.64 -4.48 -7.80
C VAL A 137 11.47 -3.62 -8.75
N ASP A 138 12.52 -4.20 -9.34
CA ASP A 138 13.37 -3.52 -10.33
C ASP A 138 12.59 -3.18 -11.60
N ALA A 139 11.74 -4.11 -12.07
CA ALA A 139 10.88 -3.91 -13.23
C ALA A 139 9.85 -2.78 -13.03
N ALA A 140 9.48 -2.45 -11.78
CA ALA A 140 8.63 -1.30 -11.49
C ALA A 140 9.33 0.04 -11.84
N GLY A 141 10.66 0.06 -11.94
CA GLY A 141 11.44 1.24 -12.35
C GLY A 141 11.33 2.44 -11.40
N LYS A 142 10.80 2.23 -10.19
CA LYS A 142 10.57 3.28 -9.21
C LYS A 142 11.77 3.44 -8.27
N PRO A 143 12.22 4.67 -7.97
CA PRO A 143 13.22 4.88 -6.94
C PRO A 143 12.72 4.41 -5.57
N VAL A 144 13.61 3.90 -4.73
CA VAL A 144 13.30 3.55 -3.34
C VAL A 144 13.54 4.78 -2.45
N LYS A 145 12.58 5.09 -1.59
CA LYS A 145 12.71 6.17 -0.61
C LYS A 145 12.62 5.62 0.81
N ASP A 146 13.63 5.94 1.61
CA ASP A 146 13.73 5.50 3.00
C ASP A 146 12.93 6.39 3.96
N PHE A 147 12.29 5.75 4.92
CA PHE A 147 11.57 6.39 6.02
C PHE A 147 11.93 5.69 7.34
N ALA A 148 12.31 6.48 8.35
CA ALA A 148 12.37 5.96 9.71
C ALA A 148 10.95 5.82 10.26
N ILE A 149 10.66 4.68 10.91
CA ILE A 149 9.31 4.41 11.43
C ILE A 149 8.86 5.43 12.49
N GLY A 150 9.80 5.99 13.24
CA GLY A 150 9.54 7.05 14.23
C GLY A 150 9.12 8.39 13.62
N ASP A 151 9.42 8.61 12.34
CA ASP A 151 9.09 9.85 11.61
C ASP A 151 7.81 9.71 10.78
N LEU A 152 7.15 8.54 10.80
CA LEU A 152 5.90 8.35 10.09
C LEU A 152 4.80 9.19 10.77
N PRO A 153 3.98 9.92 9.99
CA PRO A 153 2.89 10.67 10.56
C PRO A 153 1.91 9.71 11.26
N PRO A 154 1.25 10.16 12.33
CA PRO A 154 0.17 9.40 12.94
C PRO A 154 -0.95 9.17 11.92
N PRO A 155 -1.75 8.10 12.08
CA PRO A 155 -2.83 7.81 11.17
C PRO A 155 -3.76 9.02 11.04
N ALA A 156 -4.12 9.39 9.81
CA ALA A 156 -5.10 10.44 9.59
C ALA A 156 -6.40 10.04 10.32
N LYS A 157 -6.83 10.85 11.30
CA LYS A 157 -8.12 10.63 11.96
C LYS A 157 -9.21 10.67 10.89
N GLY A 158 -9.89 9.54 10.68
CA GLY A 158 -11.09 9.51 9.85
C GLY A 158 -12.09 10.53 10.41
N GLY A 159 -12.54 11.45 9.55
CA GLY A 159 -13.65 12.36 9.84
C GLY A 159 -15.00 11.69 9.68
#